data_AF-A6LJX3-F1
#
_entry.id   AF-A6LJX3-F1
#
_cell.length_a   1.000
_cell.length_b   1.000
_cell.length_c   1.000
_cell.angle_alpha   90.00
_cell.angle_beta   90.00
_cell.angle_gamma   90.00
#
_symmetry.space_group_name_H-M   'P 1'
#
loop_
_entity.id
_entity.type
_entity.pdbx_description
1 polymer ?
#
loop_
_entity_poly.entity_id
_entity_poly.type
_entity_poly.pdbx_seq_one_letter_code
_entity_poly.pdbx_strand_id
1 'polypeptide(L)'
;MINQMIEFSKELRDSRFYDLLEEKAQDLVYVIIPPEDKKKFYFVLDEKYYDKVNLLENARKIDDVNDDLREILKNVKVLTAKLPGDEKGNKSIKGNKGTNSYNLFIFQGPKPKNGDFTKKIMLVYNSETLKSFKNRVKEDLLEKLIFKGDEAKFLYEKVNDMSLKVFNKEYEEIYKNIYFVFELENKELYKDFHQKYLKEKVFAVENVKEYGICPICGKKDIISIPGVFHTLNVKKPFLKHLGRKTEYNIMICKDCAFELTTFLEKFLKKFSIFPLLSKKKLRELEIKFLKSSGEKLSFREILEQVFKEVDVNDLILDFYLIIYKDDFVYVDYVSNFRYYYNETNIFEIENYLDKMFDNFLVKNYFGSITIKNNLLAKNIYKYRENIFDFIYRARYDSLSKETIDNIFYDSLVCYLKGLYSEEKNFLKKIEKAFESYKKLNKIFGGDFMEKTEKVETEDLEKIEDSYQYYYLLGKLTRFLLSQSKISNKTHALVEPFINVNSSKVMLERIYELFTKYKHAINFYNEKFDKIFGLILNYFNSGKLPEKVSKNDKFYFFEGYFSSRKL
;
A
#
# COMPACT_ATOMS: atom_id res chain seq x y z
N MET A 1 -12.48 17.00 0.02
CA MET A 1 -12.21 15.58 -0.29
C MET A 1 -12.78 15.18 -1.65
N ILE A 2 -14.04 14.71 -1.79
CA ILE A 2 -14.57 14.16 -3.06
C ILE A 2 -14.42 15.13 -4.25
N ASN A 3 -14.63 16.43 -4.05
CA ASN A 3 -14.39 17.41 -5.11
C ASN A 3 -12.93 17.39 -5.61
N GLN A 4 -11.94 17.40 -4.71
CA GLN A 4 -10.52 17.33 -5.09
C GLN A 4 -10.14 15.98 -5.73
N MET A 5 -10.72 14.85 -5.31
CA MET A 5 -10.52 13.56 -6.00
C MET A 5 -11.02 13.61 -7.45
N ILE A 6 -12.18 14.24 -7.67
CA ILE A 6 -12.79 14.44 -8.99
C ILE A 6 -12.03 15.46 -9.83
N GLU A 7 -11.52 16.53 -9.24
CA GLU A 7 -10.65 17.52 -9.89
C GLU A 7 -9.34 16.88 -10.33
N PHE A 8 -8.64 16.17 -9.44
CA PHE A 8 -7.39 15.49 -9.75
C PHE A 8 -7.57 14.38 -10.79
N SER A 9 -8.68 13.64 -10.76
CA SER A 9 -9.03 12.66 -11.81
C SER A 9 -9.20 13.31 -13.19
N LYS A 10 -9.76 14.53 -13.26
CA LYS A 10 -9.81 15.30 -14.51
C LYS A 10 -8.41 15.78 -14.91
N GLU A 11 -7.62 16.32 -13.99
CA GLU A 11 -6.23 16.74 -14.24
C GLU A 11 -5.37 15.55 -14.78
N LEU A 12 -5.59 14.34 -14.26
CA LEU A 12 -5.00 13.09 -14.77
C LEU A 12 -5.49 12.73 -16.19
N ARG A 13 -6.79 12.89 -16.49
CA ARG A 13 -7.30 12.67 -17.86
C ARG A 13 -6.76 13.71 -18.85
N ASP A 14 -6.84 14.98 -18.50
CA ASP A 14 -6.46 16.10 -19.36
C ASP A 14 -4.95 16.07 -19.68
N SER A 15 -4.14 15.59 -18.74
CA SER A 15 -2.71 15.30 -18.94
C SER A 15 -2.41 14.00 -19.69
N ARG A 16 -3.43 13.24 -20.12
CA ARG A 16 -3.30 11.90 -20.75
C ARG A 16 -2.58 10.85 -19.89
N PHE A 17 -2.64 10.98 -18.56
CA PHE A 17 -2.04 9.98 -17.66
C PHE A 17 -2.74 8.61 -17.79
N TYR A 18 -4.07 8.58 -17.96
CA TYR A 18 -4.81 7.33 -18.08
C TYR A 18 -4.47 6.52 -19.34
N ASP A 19 -4.02 7.17 -20.40
CA ASP A 19 -3.63 6.55 -21.67
C ASP A 19 -2.31 5.76 -21.51
N LEU A 20 -1.42 6.19 -20.61
CA LEU A 20 -0.19 5.49 -20.24
C LEU A 20 -0.45 4.21 -19.43
N LEU A 21 -1.66 4.05 -18.89
CA LEU A 21 -2.02 2.96 -17.98
C LEU A 21 -2.79 1.82 -18.65
N GLU A 22 -3.03 1.90 -19.96
CA GLU A 22 -3.81 0.91 -20.69
C GLU A 22 -2.93 -0.33 -20.95
N GLU A 23 -3.27 -1.44 -20.30
CA GLU A 23 -2.57 -2.71 -20.49
C GLU A 23 -2.62 -3.10 -21.97
N LYS A 24 -1.46 -3.25 -22.61
CA LYS A 24 -1.38 -3.92 -23.92
C LYS A 24 -2.06 -5.29 -23.79
N ALA A 25 -3.04 -5.54 -24.66
CA ALA A 25 -3.85 -6.73 -24.63
C ALA A 25 -3.10 -7.96 -25.15
N GLN A 26 -2.17 -8.48 -24.34
CA GLN A 26 -1.45 -9.73 -24.60
C GLN A 26 -2.38 -10.94 -24.47
N ASP A 27 -2.12 -11.96 -25.29
CA ASP A 27 -2.74 -13.29 -25.27
C ASP A 27 -4.22 -13.33 -25.72
N LEU A 28 -4.64 -12.44 -26.64
CA LEU A 28 -6.01 -12.42 -27.15
C LEU A 28 -6.16 -12.95 -28.59
N VAL A 29 -7.36 -13.47 -28.88
CA VAL A 29 -7.86 -13.67 -30.25
C VAL A 29 -9.18 -12.91 -30.40
N TYR A 30 -9.32 -12.18 -31.50
CA TYR A 30 -10.50 -11.38 -31.80
C TYR A 30 -11.31 -12.05 -32.91
N VAL A 31 -12.63 -12.04 -32.77
CA VAL A 31 -13.60 -12.55 -33.75
C VAL A 31 -14.36 -11.36 -34.29
N ILE A 32 -14.05 -10.95 -35.52
CA ILE A 32 -14.56 -9.73 -36.14
C ILE A 32 -15.82 -10.08 -36.95
N ILE A 33 -16.96 -9.54 -36.56
CA ILE A 33 -18.30 -9.91 -37.06
C ILE A 33 -18.87 -8.76 -37.91
N PRO A 34 -18.97 -8.90 -39.25
CA PRO A 34 -19.73 -7.97 -40.07
C PRO A 34 -21.22 -7.96 -39.65
N PRO A 35 -21.83 -6.81 -39.33
CA PRO A 35 -23.24 -6.74 -38.94
C PRO A 35 -24.20 -7.25 -40.03
N GLU A 36 -23.88 -6.96 -41.30
CA GLU A 36 -24.68 -7.34 -42.47
C GLU A 36 -24.74 -8.86 -42.71
N ASP A 37 -23.63 -9.56 -42.45
CA ASP A 37 -23.50 -11.01 -42.66
C ASP A 37 -22.59 -11.63 -41.60
N LYS A 38 -23.22 -12.09 -40.52
CA LYS A 38 -22.55 -12.65 -39.35
C LYS A 38 -21.90 -14.01 -39.61
N LYS A 39 -22.04 -14.59 -40.80
CA LYS A 39 -21.32 -15.81 -41.22
C LYS A 39 -20.01 -15.51 -41.95
N LYS A 40 -19.78 -14.26 -42.38
CA LYS A 40 -18.52 -13.77 -42.97
C LYS A 40 -17.54 -13.20 -41.95
N PHE A 41 -17.66 -13.61 -40.68
CA PHE A 41 -16.71 -13.19 -39.65
C PHE A 41 -15.30 -13.73 -39.92
N TYR A 42 -14.29 -13.05 -39.40
CA TYR A 42 -12.89 -13.46 -39.52
C TYR A 42 -12.15 -13.35 -38.17
N PHE A 43 -11.05 -14.07 -38.04
CA PHE A 43 -10.21 -14.04 -36.85
C PHE A 43 -9.08 -13.01 -37.01
N VAL A 44 -8.78 -12.30 -35.93
CA VAL A 44 -7.56 -11.49 -35.82
C VAL A 44 -6.76 -12.01 -34.63
N LEU A 45 -5.49 -12.30 -34.86
CA LEU A 45 -4.60 -12.90 -33.87
C LEU A 45 -3.63 -11.83 -33.35
N ASP A 46 -3.42 -11.82 -32.03
CA ASP A 46 -2.38 -11.04 -31.38
C ASP A 46 -0.97 -11.53 -31.76
N GLU A 47 0.06 -10.69 -31.54
CA GLU A 47 1.46 -10.89 -31.95
C GLU A 47 2.01 -12.28 -31.56
N LYS A 48 1.58 -12.79 -30.41
CA LYS A 48 1.95 -14.11 -29.86
C LYS A 48 1.52 -15.32 -30.70
N TYR A 49 0.50 -15.18 -31.55
CA TYR A 49 -0.10 -16.29 -32.30
C TYR A 49 0.11 -16.14 -33.83
N TYR A 50 1.05 -15.30 -34.25
CA TYR A 50 1.35 -15.07 -35.67
C TYR A 50 1.81 -16.33 -36.42
N ASP A 51 2.41 -17.29 -35.72
CA ASP A 51 2.76 -18.63 -36.21
C ASP A 51 1.51 -19.48 -36.56
N LYS A 52 0.36 -19.18 -35.96
CA LYS A 52 -0.88 -19.97 -36.06
C LYS A 52 -1.92 -19.42 -37.02
N VAL A 53 -1.67 -18.25 -37.63
CA VAL A 53 -2.60 -17.61 -38.60
C VAL A 53 -2.97 -18.58 -39.72
N ASN A 54 -1.99 -19.31 -40.26
CA ASN A 54 -2.19 -20.25 -41.37
C ASN A 54 -2.99 -21.52 -41.00
N LEU A 55 -3.33 -21.74 -39.72
CA LEU A 55 -4.16 -22.87 -39.29
C LEU A 55 -5.66 -22.61 -39.48
N LEU A 56 -6.05 -21.38 -39.84
CA LEU A 56 -7.43 -20.91 -39.89
C LEU A 56 -7.76 -20.35 -41.29
N GLU A 57 -8.92 -20.71 -41.83
CA GLU A 57 -9.33 -20.37 -43.20
C GLU A 57 -9.52 -18.85 -43.44
N ASN A 58 -9.82 -18.09 -42.38
CA ASN A 58 -10.08 -16.64 -42.42
C ASN A 58 -9.42 -15.94 -41.22
N ALA A 59 -8.09 -15.94 -41.17
CA ALA A 59 -7.33 -15.28 -40.10
C ALA A 59 -6.38 -14.19 -40.64
N ARG A 60 -6.14 -13.17 -39.81
CA ARG A 60 -5.23 -12.05 -40.06
C ARG A 60 -4.38 -11.76 -38.82
N LYS A 61 -3.21 -11.15 -38.99
CA LYS A 61 -2.46 -10.57 -37.87
C LYS A 61 -3.13 -9.27 -37.42
N ILE A 62 -2.95 -8.87 -36.17
CA ILE A 62 -3.40 -7.56 -35.68
C ILE A 62 -2.67 -6.40 -36.38
N ASP A 63 -1.50 -6.63 -36.97
CA ASP A 63 -0.83 -5.65 -37.83
C ASP A 63 -1.40 -5.59 -39.27
N ASP A 64 -2.12 -6.61 -39.73
CA ASP A 64 -2.72 -6.66 -41.08
C ASP A 64 -4.11 -6.00 -41.16
N VAL A 65 -4.72 -5.64 -40.03
CA VAL A 65 -5.97 -4.85 -40.01
C VAL A 65 -5.69 -3.35 -40.07
N ASN A 66 -6.68 -2.56 -40.51
CA ASN A 66 -6.57 -1.10 -40.57
C ASN A 66 -6.31 -0.50 -39.17
N ASP A 67 -5.67 0.67 -39.14
CA ASP A 67 -5.23 1.31 -37.89
C ASP A 67 -6.39 1.59 -36.92
N ASP A 68 -7.56 1.93 -37.47
CA ASP A 68 -8.80 2.22 -36.73
C ASP A 68 -9.33 1.00 -35.97
N LEU A 69 -9.45 -0.15 -36.64
CA LEU A 69 -9.80 -1.41 -35.99
C LEU A 69 -8.69 -1.84 -35.03
N ARG A 70 -7.41 -1.70 -35.43
CA ARG A 70 -6.26 -2.03 -34.57
C ARG A 70 -6.31 -1.29 -33.24
N GLU A 71 -6.67 0.00 -33.24
CA GLU A 71 -6.86 0.83 -32.06
C GLU A 71 -7.95 0.26 -31.13
N ILE A 72 -9.08 -0.17 -31.70
CA ILE A 72 -10.19 -0.78 -30.95
C ILE A 72 -9.80 -2.15 -30.39
N LEU A 73 -9.13 -2.99 -31.17
CA LEU A 73 -8.71 -4.33 -30.75
C LEU A 73 -7.70 -4.27 -29.59
N LYS A 74 -6.69 -3.40 -29.68
CA LYS A 74 -5.72 -3.20 -28.58
C LYS A 74 -6.38 -2.69 -27.29
N ASN A 75 -7.60 -2.13 -27.37
CA ASN A 75 -8.34 -1.55 -26.25
C ASN A 75 -9.61 -2.32 -25.79
N VAL A 76 -9.89 -3.53 -26.30
CA VAL A 76 -11.15 -4.25 -25.96
C VAL A 76 -11.37 -4.45 -24.47
N LYS A 77 -10.31 -4.67 -23.68
CA LYS A 77 -10.39 -4.83 -22.21
C LYS A 77 -10.90 -3.55 -21.53
N VAL A 78 -10.42 -2.38 -21.99
CA VAL A 78 -10.86 -1.07 -21.52
C VAL A 78 -12.29 -0.79 -21.98
N LEU A 79 -12.60 -1.05 -23.25
CA LEU A 79 -13.90 -0.82 -23.87
C LEU A 79 -15.01 -1.78 -23.40
N THR A 80 -14.70 -2.77 -22.57
CA THR A 80 -15.66 -3.71 -21.95
C THR A 80 -15.55 -3.76 -20.43
N ALA A 81 -14.78 -2.87 -19.81
CA ALA A 81 -14.49 -2.88 -18.39
C ALA A 81 -15.78 -2.84 -17.54
N LYS A 82 -15.79 -3.62 -16.45
CA LYS A 82 -16.92 -3.68 -15.52
C LYS A 82 -16.93 -2.47 -14.59
N LEU A 83 -18.10 -2.15 -14.04
CA LEU A 83 -18.18 -1.17 -12.97
C LEU A 83 -17.59 -1.70 -11.64
N PRO A 84 -17.06 -0.80 -10.78
CA PRO A 84 -16.64 -1.14 -9.43
C PRO A 84 -17.75 -1.80 -8.63
N GLY A 85 -17.39 -2.75 -7.77
CA GLY A 85 -18.33 -3.50 -6.94
C GLY A 85 -19.27 -4.43 -7.72
N ASP A 86 -19.11 -4.55 -9.04
CA ASP A 86 -19.92 -5.44 -9.88
C ASP A 86 -19.08 -6.45 -10.68
N GLU A 87 -18.19 -7.13 -9.96
CA GLU A 87 -17.31 -8.21 -10.46
C GLU A 87 -18.09 -9.32 -11.18
N LYS A 88 -19.29 -9.64 -10.67
CA LYS A 88 -20.20 -10.64 -11.25
C LYS A 88 -20.87 -10.12 -12.53
N GLY A 89 -20.90 -8.81 -12.74
CA GLY A 89 -21.45 -8.13 -13.91
C GLY A 89 -22.96 -8.19 -13.97
N ASN A 90 -23.63 -7.91 -12.85
CA ASN A 90 -25.09 -7.87 -12.75
C ASN A 90 -25.70 -6.65 -13.47
N LYS A 91 -24.94 -5.55 -13.61
CA LYS A 91 -25.28 -4.31 -14.31
C LYS A 91 -24.90 -4.34 -15.81
N SER A 92 -24.28 -5.42 -16.30
CA SER A 92 -24.00 -5.62 -17.72
C SER A 92 -25.27 -5.83 -18.55
N ILE A 93 -25.16 -5.89 -19.88
CA ILE A 93 -26.30 -6.08 -20.78
C ILE A 93 -26.92 -7.48 -20.53
N LYS A 94 -28.18 -7.50 -20.06
CA LYS A 94 -28.90 -8.68 -19.51
C LYS A 94 -28.19 -9.38 -18.32
N GLY A 95 -27.24 -8.69 -17.68
CA GLY A 95 -26.50 -9.17 -16.51
C GLY A 95 -25.67 -10.43 -16.78
N ASN A 96 -25.32 -11.15 -15.71
CA ASN A 96 -24.53 -12.39 -15.78
C ASN A 96 -25.17 -13.55 -16.58
N LYS A 97 -26.43 -13.39 -17.02
CA LYS A 97 -27.15 -14.34 -17.89
C LYS A 97 -26.84 -14.16 -19.37
N GLY A 98 -26.34 -12.99 -19.79
CA GLY A 98 -26.00 -12.69 -21.19
C GLY A 98 -24.51 -12.92 -21.51
N THR A 99 -23.99 -12.16 -22.46
CA THR A 99 -22.55 -12.09 -22.79
C THR A 99 -21.71 -11.38 -21.72
N ASN A 100 -22.34 -10.82 -20.67
CA ASN A 100 -21.69 -10.13 -19.56
C ASN A 100 -20.84 -8.91 -19.96
N SER A 101 -21.26 -8.18 -21.00
CA SER A 101 -20.56 -7.00 -21.52
C SER A 101 -21.21 -5.67 -21.11
N TYR A 102 -20.38 -4.64 -20.98
CA TYR A 102 -20.74 -3.23 -20.81
C TYR A 102 -20.63 -2.44 -22.13
N ASN A 103 -20.51 -3.14 -23.25
CA ASN A 103 -20.49 -2.61 -24.59
C ASN A 103 -21.44 -3.43 -25.46
N LEU A 104 -22.22 -2.78 -26.33
CA LEU A 104 -23.14 -3.48 -27.21
C LEU A 104 -22.41 -4.14 -28.39
N PHE A 105 -21.27 -3.57 -28.79
CA PHE A 105 -20.56 -3.96 -30.01
C PHE A 105 -19.35 -4.87 -29.75
N ILE A 106 -18.94 -5.02 -28.48
CA ILE A 106 -17.80 -5.83 -28.07
C ILE A 106 -18.22 -6.71 -26.89
N PHE A 107 -17.88 -7.99 -26.89
CA PHE A 107 -18.03 -8.84 -25.71
C PHE A 107 -16.92 -9.90 -25.59
N GLN A 108 -16.49 -10.16 -24.35
CA GLN A 108 -15.64 -11.32 -24.04
C GLN A 108 -16.45 -12.62 -24.22
N GLY A 109 -15.78 -13.72 -24.57
CA GLY A 109 -16.44 -15.01 -24.76
C GLY A 109 -17.39 -15.40 -23.61
N PRO A 110 -18.66 -15.75 -23.90
CA PRO A 110 -19.60 -16.14 -22.86
C PRO A 110 -19.17 -17.45 -22.19
N LYS A 111 -19.18 -17.48 -20.85
CA LYS A 111 -18.82 -18.66 -20.05
C LYS A 111 -19.75 -19.85 -20.36
N PRO A 112 -19.27 -21.10 -20.55
CA PRO A 112 -19.97 -22.10 -21.37
C PRO A 112 -21.01 -23.00 -20.70
N LYS A 113 -21.17 -22.96 -19.37
CA LYS A 113 -21.96 -23.91 -18.55
C LYS A 113 -23.21 -24.49 -19.27
N ASN A 114 -23.13 -25.75 -19.70
CA ASN A 114 -24.20 -26.52 -20.34
C ASN A 114 -24.66 -25.96 -21.71
N GLY A 115 -23.72 -25.66 -22.61
CA GLY A 115 -24.02 -25.25 -24.00
C GLY A 115 -24.58 -23.82 -24.09
N ASP A 116 -24.04 -22.92 -23.28
CA ASP A 116 -24.62 -21.60 -23.02
C ASP A 116 -24.27 -20.52 -24.06
N PHE A 117 -23.28 -20.76 -24.94
CA PHE A 117 -22.74 -19.75 -25.86
C PHE A 117 -23.83 -19.12 -26.76
N THR A 118 -24.49 -19.96 -27.57
CA THR A 118 -25.55 -19.51 -28.50
C THR A 118 -26.71 -18.88 -27.72
N LYS A 119 -27.10 -19.46 -26.58
CA LYS A 119 -28.17 -18.92 -25.73
C LYS A 119 -27.84 -17.54 -25.18
N LYS A 120 -26.61 -17.31 -24.71
CA LYS A 120 -26.13 -16.03 -24.17
C LYS A 120 -26.06 -14.92 -25.21
N ILE A 121 -25.57 -15.24 -26.41
CA ILE A 121 -25.58 -14.30 -27.55
C ILE A 121 -27.03 -13.98 -27.90
N MET A 122 -27.88 -14.99 -28.12
CA MET A 122 -29.29 -14.79 -28.45
C MET A 122 -30.07 -14.05 -27.36
N LEU A 123 -29.67 -14.13 -26.08
CA LEU A 123 -30.32 -13.40 -24.98
C LEU A 123 -30.02 -11.88 -25.01
N VAL A 124 -28.86 -11.49 -25.54
CA VAL A 124 -28.45 -10.08 -25.68
C VAL A 124 -28.87 -9.51 -27.03
N TYR A 125 -28.63 -10.26 -28.11
CA TYR A 125 -28.79 -9.83 -29.50
C TYR A 125 -30.11 -10.30 -30.11
N ASN A 126 -31.21 -10.04 -29.41
CA ASN A 126 -32.58 -10.23 -29.90
C ASN A 126 -33.32 -8.89 -30.00
N SER A 127 -34.41 -8.88 -30.77
CA SER A 127 -35.20 -7.67 -31.03
C SER A 127 -35.76 -7.01 -29.77
N GLU A 128 -36.24 -7.77 -28.78
CA GLU A 128 -36.75 -7.24 -27.50
C GLU A 128 -35.67 -6.46 -26.73
N THR A 129 -34.47 -7.03 -26.66
CA THR A 129 -33.34 -6.46 -25.91
C THR A 129 -32.76 -5.25 -26.62
N LEU A 130 -32.53 -5.36 -27.93
CA LEU A 130 -31.94 -4.29 -28.72
C LEU A 130 -32.88 -3.08 -28.86
N LYS A 131 -34.21 -3.28 -28.83
CA LYS A 131 -35.21 -2.19 -28.74
C LYS A 131 -34.96 -1.23 -27.55
N SER A 132 -34.40 -1.72 -26.43
CA SER A 132 -34.09 -0.86 -25.27
C SER A 132 -32.90 0.11 -25.48
N PHE A 133 -32.23 0.03 -26.64
CA PHE A 133 -31.09 0.87 -27.01
C PHE A 133 -31.36 1.87 -28.14
N LYS A 134 -32.59 1.96 -28.67
CA LYS A 134 -32.98 2.90 -29.76
C LYS A 134 -32.64 4.37 -29.49
N ASN A 135 -32.67 4.80 -28.22
CA ASN A 135 -32.31 6.17 -27.84
C ASN A 135 -30.78 6.42 -27.81
N ARG A 136 -29.95 5.42 -28.13
CA ARG A 136 -28.48 5.47 -28.07
C ARG A 136 -27.81 5.03 -29.37
N VAL A 137 -28.45 4.17 -30.15
CA VAL A 137 -27.94 3.57 -31.39
C VAL A 137 -29.05 3.63 -32.44
N LYS A 138 -28.70 3.94 -33.70
CA LYS A 138 -29.66 4.00 -34.80
C LYS A 138 -30.38 2.65 -34.99
N GLU A 139 -31.63 2.70 -35.42
CA GLU A 139 -32.51 1.53 -35.50
C GLU A 139 -32.04 0.51 -36.56
N ASP A 140 -31.55 0.99 -37.71
CA ASP A 140 -30.96 0.17 -38.78
C ASP A 140 -29.78 -0.68 -38.28
N LEU A 141 -28.88 -0.08 -37.50
CA LEU A 141 -27.75 -0.80 -36.90
C LEU A 141 -28.23 -1.79 -35.81
N LEU A 142 -29.23 -1.42 -35.00
CA LEU A 142 -29.79 -2.33 -33.99
C LEU A 142 -30.45 -3.57 -34.62
N GLU A 143 -31.11 -3.43 -35.77
CA GLU A 143 -31.66 -4.58 -36.50
C GLU A 143 -30.55 -5.48 -37.06
N LYS A 144 -29.49 -4.87 -37.63
CA LYS A 144 -28.31 -5.60 -38.11
C LYS A 144 -27.57 -6.35 -37.00
N LEU A 145 -27.59 -5.88 -35.75
CA LEU A 145 -26.99 -6.59 -34.61
C LEU A 145 -27.77 -7.85 -34.17
N ILE A 146 -29.03 -8.06 -34.60
CA ILE A 146 -29.82 -9.24 -34.20
C ILE A 146 -29.16 -10.52 -34.74
N PHE A 147 -28.88 -11.47 -33.86
CA PHE A 147 -28.41 -12.81 -34.25
C PHE A 147 -29.59 -13.73 -34.55
N LYS A 148 -29.42 -14.61 -35.55
CA LYS A 148 -30.27 -15.79 -35.76
C LYS A 148 -29.66 -17.03 -35.10
N GLY A 149 -30.50 -18.02 -34.83
CA GLY A 149 -30.09 -19.25 -34.14
C GLY A 149 -29.10 -20.12 -34.92
N ASP A 150 -29.10 -20.05 -36.25
CA ASP A 150 -28.13 -20.72 -37.12
C ASP A 150 -26.81 -19.94 -37.23
N GLU A 151 -26.87 -18.61 -37.34
CA GLU A 151 -25.70 -17.70 -37.28
C GLU A 151 -24.90 -17.91 -35.98
N ALA A 152 -25.60 -17.91 -34.83
CA ALA A 152 -24.97 -18.07 -33.51
C ALA A 152 -24.53 -19.52 -33.17
N LYS A 153 -24.96 -20.52 -33.95
CA LYS A 153 -24.40 -21.90 -33.90
C LYS A 153 -23.14 -22.01 -34.74
N PHE A 154 -23.20 -21.55 -35.99
CA PHE A 154 -22.06 -21.55 -36.91
C PHE A 154 -20.85 -20.79 -36.35
N LEU A 155 -21.10 -19.64 -35.70
CA LEU A 155 -20.08 -18.88 -34.98
C LEU A 155 -19.41 -19.71 -33.86
N TYR A 156 -20.20 -20.47 -33.09
CA TYR A 156 -19.69 -21.30 -32.00
C TYR A 156 -18.81 -22.44 -32.51
N GLU A 157 -19.28 -23.17 -33.52
CA GLU A 157 -18.58 -24.32 -34.11
C GLU A 157 -17.18 -23.93 -34.60
N LYS A 158 -17.09 -22.84 -35.36
CA LYS A 158 -15.82 -22.31 -35.87
C LYS A 158 -14.92 -21.71 -34.79
N VAL A 159 -15.48 -21.09 -33.74
CA VAL A 159 -14.70 -20.62 -32.58
C VAL A 159 -14.13 -21.79 -31.77
N ASN A 160 -14.88 -22.89 -31.63
CA ASN A 160 -14.40 -24.08 -30.94
C ASN A 160 -13.27 -24.78 -31.74
N ASP A 161 -13.42 -24.90 -33.06
CA ASP A 161 -12.35 -25.36 -33.97
C ASP A 161 -11.09 -24.48 -33.87
N MET A 162 -11.26 -23.15 -33.86
CA MET A 162 -10.16 -22.21 -33.64
C MET A 162 -9.51 -22.40 -32.26
N SER A 163 -10.29 -22.63 -31.20
CA SER A 163 -9.78 -22.85 -29.84
C SER A 163 -8.82 -24.04 -29.79
N LEU A 164 -9.21 -25.15 -30.42
CA LEU A 164 -8.38 -26.35 -30.53
C LEU A 164 -7.11 -26.08 -31.36
N LYS A 165 -7.22 -25.41 -32.52
CA LYS A 165 -6.08 -25.15 -33.41
C LYS A 165 -5.07 -24.13 -32.86
N VAL A 166 -5.54 -23.07 -32.22
CA VAL A 166 -4.68 -21.96 -31.75
C VAL A 166 -4.17 -22.20 -30.33
N PHE A 167 -5.02 -22.70 -29.43
CA PHE A 167 -4.69 -22.87 -28.01
C PHE A 167 -4.38 -24.32 -27.61
N ASN A 168 -4.70 -25.32 -28.45
CA ASN A 168 -4.67 -26.75 -28.10
C ASN A 168 -5.53 -27.05 -26.85
N LYS A 169 -6.68 -26.37 -26.74
CA LYS A 169 -7.60 -26.40 -25.59
C LYS A 169 -9.04 -26.24 -26.06
N GLU A 170 -9.97 -26.77 -25.28
CA GLU A 170 -11.40 -26.52 -25.50
C GLU A 170 -11.74 -25.05 -25.23
N TYR A 171 -12.78 -24.54 -25.90
CA TYR A 171 -13.29 -23.18 -25.69
C TYR A 171 -13.58 -22.88 -24.20
N GLU A 172 -14.03 -23.91 -23.47
CA GLU A 172 -14.27 -23.95 -22.03
C GLU A 172 -13.14 -23.42 -21.16
N GLU A 173 -11.89 -23.65 -21.58
CA GLU A 173 -10.70 -23.21 -20.86
C GLU A 173 -10.29 -21.78 -21.22
N ILE A 174 -10.50 -21.37 -22.48
CA ILE A 174 -9.88 -20.17 -23.06
C ILE A 174 -10.88 -19.06 -23.46
N TYR A 175 -12.18 -19.20 -23.18
CA TYR A 175 -13.21 -18.20 -23.49
C TYR A 175 -12.90 -16.75 -23.05
N LYS A 176 -12.08 -16.57 -22.00
CA LYS A 176 -11.65 -15.25 -21.52
C LYS A 176 -10.65 -14.55 -22.45
N ASN A 177 -9.93 -15.32 -23.25
CA ASN A 177 -8.93 -14.84 -24.22
C ASN A 177 -9.57 -14.49 -25.57
N ILE A 178 -10.86 -14.79 -25.76
CA ILE A 178 -11.60 -14.50 -26.98
C ILE A 178 -12.47 -13.27 -26.79
N TYR A 179 -12.37 -12.32 -27.73
CA TYR A 179 -13.25 -11.15 -27.82
C TYR A 179 -13.98 -11.13 -29.15
N PHE A 180 -15.29 -10.96 -29.08
CA PHE A 180 -16.16 -10.77 -30.24
C PHE A 180 -16.36 -9.28 -30.45
N VAL A 181 -16.13 -8.80 -31.68
CA VAL A 181 -16.18 -7.39 -32.06
C VAL A 181 -17.03 -7.27 -33.32
N PHE A 182 -18.16 -6.58 -33.24
CA PHE A 182 -18.90 -6.21 -34.45
C PHE A 182 -18.12 -5.16 -35.23
N GLU A 183 -17.95 -5.34 -36.54
CA GLU A 183 -17.22 -4.40 -37.40
C GLU A 183 -18.11 -3.22 -37.78
N LEU A 184 -17.77 -2.02 -37.32
CA LEU A 184 -18.58 -0.80 -37.52
C LEU A 184 -17.87 0.22 -38.42
N GLU A 185 -18.63 0.89 -39.28
CA GLU A 185 -18.15 2.04 -40.09
C GLU A 185 -17.69 3.21 -39.23
N ASN A 186 -18.34 3.47 -38.09
CA ASN A 186 -18.00 4.56 -37.17
C ASN A 186 -17.40 4.00 -35.87
N LYS A 187 -16.08 4.08 -35.74
CA LYS A 187 -15.34 3.61 -34.56
C LYS A 187 -15.62 4.37 -33.27
N GLU A 188 -16.10 5.62 -33.33
CA GLU A 188 -16.40 6.36 -32.10
C GLU A 188 -17.57 5.73 -31.34
N LEU A 189 -18.46 4.98 -32.02
CA LEU A 189 -19.56 4.25 -31.40
C LEU A 189 -19.12 3.28 -30.29
N TYR A 190 -17.95 2.62 -30.42
CA TYR A 190 -17.47 1.71 -29.36
C TYR A 190 -17.17 2.46 -28.06
N LYS A 191 -16.51 3.62 -28.17
CA LYS A 191 -16.12 4.49 -27.04
C LYS A 191 -17.35 5.18 -26.45
N ASP A 192 -18.15 5.81 -27.32
CA ASP A 192 -19.36 6.56 -26.96
C ASP A 192 -20.39 5.69 -26.25
N PHE A 193 -20.70 4.51 -26.79
CA PHE A 193 -21.67 3.62 -26.19
C PHE A 193 -21.20 3.17 -24.81
N HIS A 194 -19.94 2.73 -24.69
CA HIS A 194 -19.41 2.24 -23.43
C HIS A 194 -19.45 3.32 -22.33
N GLN A 195 -18.96 4.53 -22.64
CA GLN A 195 -19.01 5.64 -21.68
C GLN A 195 -20.44 6.02 -21.28
N LYS A 196 -21.37 6.12 -22.25
CA LYS A 196 -22.78 6.44 -21.96
C LYS A 196 -23.45 5.35 -21.12
N TYR A 197 -23.20 4.07 -21.44
CA TYR A 197 -23.74 2.92 -20.71
C TYR A 197 -23.22 2.85 -19.27
N LEU A 198 -21.90 3.02 -19.07
CA LEU A 198 -21.32 3.12 -17.74
C LEU A 198 -21.94 4.29 -16.95
N LYS A 199 -21.99 5.50 -17.53
CA LYS A 199 -22.58 6.71 -16.89
C LYS A 199 -24.04 6.56 -16.45
N GLU A 200 -24.82 5.66 -17.04
CA GLU A 200 -26.18 5.35 -16.55
C GLU A 200 -26.18 4.43 -15.33
N LYS A 201 -25.14 3.60 -15.18
CA LYS A 201 -25.02 2.53 -14.19
C LYS A 201 -24.05 2.86 -13.03
N VAL A 202 -23.35 4.01 -13.06
CA VAL A 202 -22.45 4.49 -12.00
C VAL A 202 -23.13 4.76 -10.66
N PHE A 203 -24.45 4.88 -10.59
CA PHE A 203 -25.14 5.08 -9.31
C PHE A 203 -25.28 3.76 -8.53
N ALA A 204 -25.28 3.86 -7.20
CA ALA A 204 -25.42 2.71 -6.31
C ALA A 204 -26.84 2.10 -6.38
N VAL A 205 -27.86 2.95 -6.51
CA VAL A 205 -29.28 2.56 -6.43
C VAL A 205 -30.07 3.29 -7.51
N GLU A 206 -30.83 2.55 -8.33
CA GLU A 206 -31.60 3.18 -9.43
C GLU A 206 -32.84 3.94 -8.96
N ASN A 207 -33.35 3.66 -7.75
CA ASN A 207 -34.58 4.24 -7.21
C ASN A 207 -34.35 5.46 -6.28
N VAL A 208 -33.09 5.79 -5.97
CA VAL A 208 -32.74 6.97 -5.15
C VAL A 208 -32.16 8.03 -6.08
N LYS A 209 -33.02 8.87 -6.66
CA LYS A 209 -32.65 9.89 -7.64
C LYS A 209 -33.48 11.14 -7.40
N GLU A 210 -32.83 12.30 -7.41
CA GLU A 210 -33.47 13.61 -7.31
C GLU A 210 -32.97 14.51 -8.44
N TYR A 211 -33.79 15.46 -8.91
CA TYR A 211 -33.35 16.47 -9.87
C TYR A 211 -32.89 17.72 -9.10
N GLY A 212 -31.61 18.05 -9.18
CA GLY A 212 -31.01 19.05 -8.30
C GLY A 212 -29.67 19.59 -8.81
N ILE A 213 -29.05 20.46 -8.03
CA ILE A 213 -27.72 21.02 -8.30
C ILE A 213 -26.68 20.05 -7.75
N CYS A 214 -25.74 19.60 -8.60
CA CYS A 214 -24.65 18.75 -8.15
C CYS A 214 -23.68 19.55 -7.25
N PRO A 215 -23.42 19.13 -6.00
CA PRO A 215 -22.56 19.86 -5.06
C PRO A 215 -21.07 19.84 -5.41
N ILE A 216 -20.69 19.15 -6.49
CA ILE A 216 -19.31 19.05 -6.99
C ILE A 216 -19.08 20.00 -8.17
N CYS A 217 -19.96 19.96 -9.18
CA CYS A 217 -19.76 20.70 -10.43
C CYS A 217 -20.76 21.84 -10.68
N GLY A 218 -21.72 22.08 -9.78
CA GLY A 218 -22.74 23.12 -9.93
C GLY A 218 -23.79 22.88 -11.02
N LYS A 219 -23.64 21.86 -11.88
CA LYS A 219 -24.61 21.52 -12.93
C LYS A 219 -25.94 21.06 -12.32
N LYS A 220 -27.06 21.47 -12.93
CA LYS A 220 -28.42 21.00 -12.61
C LYS A 220 -28.74 19.75 -13.41
N ASP A 221 -28.86 18.60 -12.75
CA ASP A 221 -29.03 17.28 -13.36
C ASP A 221 -29.70 16.31 -12.37
N ILE A 222 -29.94 15.07 -12.78
CA ILE A 222 -30.27 13.97 -11.87
C ILE A 222 -29.05 13.67 -10.99
N ILE A 223 -29.19 13.88 -9.68
CA ILE A 223 -28.22 13.53 -8.66
C ILE A 223 -28.64 12.25 -7.93
N SER A 224 -27.65 11.46 -7.52
CA SER A 224 -27.85 10.20 -6.80
C SER A 224 -26.55 9.79 -6.07
N ILE A 225 -26.64 8.72 -5.27
CA ILE A 225 -25.52 8.11 -4.55
C ILE A 225 -24.57 7.49 -5.59
N PRO A 226 -23.28 7.87 -5.62
CA PRO A 226 -22.28 7.21 -6.48
C PRO A 226 -22.10 5.75 -6.05
N GLY A 227 -21.83 4.85 -6.98
CA GLY A 227 -21.56 3.42 -6.75
C GLY A 227 -20.18 3.11 -6.17
N VAL A 228 -19.45 4.15 -5.76
CA VAL A 228 -18.13 4.12 -5.12
C VAL A 228 -18.13 5.14 -3.98
N PHE A 229 -17.27 4.96 -2.98
CA PHE A 229 -17.18 5.85 -1.80
C PHE A 229 -18.52 6.04 -1.04
N HIS A 230 -19.35 4.99 -0.99
CA HIS A 230 -20.56 4.93 -0.15
C HIS A 230 -20.54 3.69 0.75
N THR A 231 -21.10 3.81 1.94
CA THR A 231 -21.36 2.68 2.86
C THR A 231 -22.82 2.19 2.82
N LEU A 232 -23.64 2.81 1.95
CA LEU A 232 -25.08 2.61 1.89
C LEU A 232 -25.47 1.20 1.44
N ASN A 233 -26.16 0.48 2.33
CA ASN A 233 -26.93 -0.71 2.02
C ASN A 233 -28.42 -0.36 2.17
N VAL A 234 -29.15 -0.29 1.07
CA VAL A 234 -30.58 0.11 1.03
C VAL A 234 -31.51 -0.78 1.87
N LYS A 235 -31.09 -1.99 2.25
CA LYS A 235 -31.86 -2.88 3.15
C LYS A 235 -31.65 -2.56 4.63
N LYS A 236 -30.77 -1.60 4.98
CA LYS A 236 -30.42 -1.22 6.35
C LYS A 236 -30.87 0.23 6.62
N PRO A 237 -32.11 0.46 7.08
CA PRO A 237 -32.67 1.82 7.20
C PRO A 237 -31.91 2.71 8.19
N PHE A 238 -31.20 2.14 9.17
CA PHE A 238 -30.33 2.85 10.11
C PHE A 238 -29.08 3.50 9.47
N LEU A 239 -28.80 3.26 8.19
CA LEU A 239 -27.75 3.95 7.43
C LEU A 239 -28.26 5.26 6.77
N LYS A 240 -29.53 5.61 6.97
CA LYS A 240 -30.11 6.89 6.56
C LYS A 240 -30.03 7.92 7.68
N HIS A 241 -29.73 9.17 7.34
CA HIS A 241 -29.80 10.29 8.26
C HIS A 241 -31.23 10.85 8.34
N LEU A 242 -32.14 10.11 8.98
CA LEU A 242 -33.58 10.42 9.04
C LEU A 242 -33.91 11.80 9.63
N GLY A 243 -33.02 12.39 10.44
CA GLY A 243 -33.16 13.75 10.98
C GLY A 243 -32.61 14.87 10.09
N ARG A 244 -32.13 14.59 8.87
CA ARG A 244 -31.61 15.59 7.93
C ARG A 244 -32.56 15.79 6.76
N LYS A 245 -32.59 17.01 6.20
CA LYS A 245 -33.33 17.34 4.97
C LYS A 245 -32.96 16.43 3.78
N THR A 246 -31.74 15.91 3.76
CA THR A 246 -31.27 14.89 2.82
C THR A 246 -30.82 13.66 3.62
N GLU A 247 -31.49 12.52 3.42
CA GLU A 247 -31.19 11.27 4.14
C GLU A 247 -29.79 10.70 3.85
N TYR A 248 -29.16 11.13 2.76
CA TYR A 248 -27.89 10.60 2.24
C TYR A 248 -26.78 11.66 2.30
N ASN A 249 -25.56 11.24 2.69
CA ASN A 249 -24.42 12.15 2.85
C ASN A 249 -23.83 12.67 1.54
N ILE A 250 -23.98 11.93 0.43
CA ILE A 250 -23.37 12.26 -0.87
C ILE A 250 -24.41 11.95 -1.95
N MET A 251 -24.81 12.98 -2.70
CA MET A 251 -25.55 12.83 -3.96
C MET A 251 -24.91 13.73 -5.03
N ILE A 252 -24.51 13.15 -6.15
CA ILE A 252 -23.77 13.83 -7.23
C ILE A 252 -24.33 13.43 -8.60
N CYS A 253 -24.07 14.22 -9.64
CA CYS A 253 -24.53 13.90 -11.00
C CYS A 253 -23.73 12.75 -11.62
N LYS A 254 -24.24 12.19 -12.73
CA LYS A 254 -23.64 11.05 -13.42
C LYS A 254 -22.19 11.30 -13.86
N ASP A 255 -21.89 12.49 -14.38
CA ASP A 255 -20.53 12.88 -14.79
C ASP A 255 -19.56 12.80 -13.60
N CYS A 256 -19.92 13.36 -12.45
CA CYS A 256 -19.10 13.36 -11.25
C CYS A 256 -18.95 11.96 -10.63
N ALA A 257 -20.01 11.14 -10.66
CA ALA A 257 -19.94 9.74 -10.21
C ALA A 257 -19.05 8.88 -11.12
N PHE A 258 -19.11 9.09 -12.43
CA PHE A 258 -18.23 8.45 -13.41
C PHE A 258 -16.77 8.87 -13.26
N GLU A 259 -16.51 10.15 -12.98
CA GLU A 259 -15.17 10.63 -12.66
C GLU A 259 -14.60 9.96 -11.41
N LEU A 260 -15.36 9.93 -10.31
CA LEU A 260 -14.95 9.29 -9.07
C LEU A 260 -14.76 7.76 -9.20
N THR A 261 -15.55 7.13 -10.06
CA THR A 261 -15.40 5.73 -10.47
C THR A 261 -14.10 5.51 -11.25
N THR A 262 -13.79 6.41 -12.20
CA THR A 262 -12.55 6.37 -12.99
C THR A 262 -11.34 6.55 -12.10
N PHE A 263 -11.40 7.49 -11.16
CA PHE A 263 -10.36 7.72 -10.15
C PHE A 263 -10.06 6.45 -9.34
N LEU A 264 -11.10 5.76 -8.83
CA LEU A 264 -10.88 4.55 -8.04
C LEU A 264 -10.16 3.46 -8.85
N GLU A 265 -10.70 3.09 -10.02
CA GLU A 265 -10.21 1.93 -10.77
C GLU A 265 -8.92 2.20 -11.53
N LYS A 266 -8.84 3.30 -12.29
CA LYS A 266 -7.67 3.58 -13.12
C LYS A 266 -6.50 4.13 -12.29
N PHE A 267 -6.76 4.82 -11.17
CA PHE A 267 -5.72 5.43 -10.33
C PHE A 267 -5.59 4.77 -8.95
N LEU A 268 -6.56 4.98 -8.06
CA LEU A 268 -6.34 4.80 -6.62
C LEU A 268 -6.04 3.36 -6.21
N LYS A 269 -6.69 2.37 -6.85
CA LYS A 269 -6.41 0.93 -6.60
C LYS A 269 -4.95 0.53 -6.79
N LYS A 270 -4.17 1.31 -7.54
CA LYS A 270 -2.75 1.06 -7.75
C LYS A 270 -1.92 1.46 -6.53
N PHE A 271 -2.38 2.36 -5.67
CA PHE A 271 -1.67 2.89 -4.51
C PHE A 271 -2.18 2.29 -3.21
N SER A 272 -1.31 2.18 -2.20
CA SER A 272 -1.70 1.76 -0.84
C SER A 272 -1.81 2.96 0.09
N ILE A 273 -0.93 3.95 -0.11
CA ILE A 273 -0.97 5.28 0.51
C ILE A 273 -0.65 6.28 -0.61
N PHE A 274 -1.39 7.38 -0.68
CA PHE A 274 -1.18 8.46 -1.66
C PHE A 274 -1.44 9.83 -1.00
N PRO A 275 -0.51 10.81 -1.12
CA PRO A 275 -0.80 12.19 -0.77
C PRO A 275 -1.58 12.81 -1.94
N LEU A 276 -2.76 13.39 -1.69
CA LEU A 276 -3.45 14.21 -2.67
C LEU A 276 -3.26 15.69 -2.29
N LEU A 277 -2.31 16.38 -2.91
CA LEU A 277 -1.95 17.74 -2.52
C LEU A 277 -3.09 18.76 -2.76
N SER A 278 -3.32 19.63 -1.78
CA SER A 278 -4.45 20.56 -1.81
C SER A 278 -4.26 21.71 -2.80
N LYS A 279 -3.01 22.13 -3.04
CA LYS A 279 -2.63 23.28 -3.87
C LYS A 279 -2.44 22.84 -5.32
N LYS A 280 -3.11 23.48 -6.29
CA LYS A 280 -3.10 23.11 -7.73
C LYS A 280 -1.68 22.97 -8.31
N LYS A 281 -0.80 23.95 -8.08
CA LYS A 281 0.61 23.92 -8.54
C LYS A 281 1.36 22.67 -8.07
N LEU A 282 1.03 22.16 -6.89
CA LEU A 282 1.65 20.93 -6.37
C LEU A 282 1.06 19.67 -7.02
N ARG A 283 -0.25 19.64 -7.31
CA ARG A 283 -0.86 18.53 -8.08
C ARG A 283 -0.33 18.46 -9.52
N GLU A 284 -0.07 19.60 -10.13
CA GLU A 284 0.59 19.67 -11.44
C GLU A 284 2.00 19.03 -11.40
N LEU A 285 2.73 19.16 -10.28
CA LEU A 285 3.99 18.44 -10.04
C LEU A 285 3.75 16.94 -9.78
N GLU A 286 2.77 16.55 -8.95
CA GLU A 286 2.42 15.12 -8.73
C GLU A 286 2.17 14.41 -10.06
N ILE A 287 1.36 15.01 -10.94
CA ILE A 287 1.02 14.46 -12.26
C ILE A 287 2.26 14.41 -13.17
N LYS A 288 3.11 15.46 -13.17
CA LYS A 288 4.40 15.47 -13.89
C LYS A 288 5.25 14.25 -13.50
N PHE A 289 5.43 14.01 -12.20
CA PHE A 289 6.25 12.92 -11.67
C PHE A 289 5.66 11.53 -11.95
N LEU A 290 4.36 11.37 -11.72
CA LEU A 290 3.62 10.14 -12.02
C LEU A 290 3.73 9.75 -13.50
N LYS A 291 3.79 10.73 -14.41
CA LYS A 291 4.03 10.49 -15.84
C LYS A 291 5.49 10.18 -16.17
N SER A 292 6.46 10.87 -15.56
CA SER A 292 7.88 10.71 -15.90
C SER A 292 8.51 9.44 -15.35
N SER A 293 7.97 8.87 -14.27
CA SER A 293 8.57 7.72 -13.60
C SER A 293 8.54 6.42 -14.42
N GLY A 294 7.55 6.23 -15.31
CA GLY A 294 7.26 4.94 -15.96
C GLY A 294 6.72 3.86 -15.02
N GLU A 295 7.08 3.90 -13.73
CA GLU A 295 6.63 3.03 -12.66
C GLU A 295 5.75 3.76 -11.61
N LYS A 296 5.17 2.99 -10.70
CA LYS A 296 4.34 3.49 -9.61
C LYS A 296 5.21 4.04 -8.46
N LEU A 297 5.27 5.37 -8.35
CA LEU A 297 5.88 6.06 -7.21
C LEU A 297 5.16 5.75 -5.88
N SER A 298 5.92 5.66 -4.79
CA SER A 298 5.41 5.60 -3.42
C SER A 298 5.10 6.99 -2.85
N PHE A 299 4.35 7.03 -1.74
CA PHE A 299 4.08 8.26 -0.97
C PHE A 299 5.35 9.05 -0.65
N ARG A 300 6.42 8.36 -0.23
CA ARG A 300 7.72 8.95 0.11
C ARG A 300 8.38 9.60 -1.11
N GLU A 301 8.40 8.89 -2.24
CA GLU A 301 9.03 9.38 -3.47
C GLU A 301 8.27 10.56 -4.09
N ILE A 302 6.94 10.55 -4.03
CA ILE A 302 6.11 11.69 -4.48
C ILE A 302 6.47 12.93 -3.66
N LEU A 303 6.45 12.84 -2.33
CA LEU A 303 6.79 13.99 -1.48
C LEU A 303 8.26 14.41 -1.64
N GLU A 304 9.19 13.48 -1.75
CA GLU A 304 10.61 13.80 -2.00
C GLU A 304 10.83 14.55 -3.32
N GLN A 305 10.15 14.16 -4.39
CA GLN A 305 10.23 14.85 -5.68
C GLN A 305 9.57 16.24 -5.61
N VAL A 306 8.40 16.37 -4.95
CA VAL A 306 7.74 17.66 -4.72
C VAL A 306 8.64 18.61 -3.92
N PHE A 307 9.34 18.12 -2.90
CA PHE A 307 10.28 18.93 -2.10
C PHE A 307 11.54 19.36 -2.85
N LYS A 308 11.95 18.64 -3.91
CA LYS A 308 13.12 19.00 -4.73
C LYS A 308 12.85 20.10 -5.75
N GLU A 309 11.60 20.24 -6.22
CA GLU A 309 11.22 21.26 -7.24
C GLU A 309 10.69 22.57 -6.63
N VAL A 310 10.58 22.68 -5.31
CA VAL A 310 9.97 23.81 -4.61
C VAL A 310 10.95 24.37 -3.58
N ASP A 311 10.99 25.70 -3.43
CA ASP A 311 11.89 26.37 -2.49
C ASP A 311 11.69 25.86 -1.06
N VAL A 312 12.81 25.48 -0.44
CA VAL A 312 12.86 24.40 0.56
C VAL A 312 12.62 24.90 1.98
N ASN A 313 12.89 26.18 2.23
CA ASN A 313 13.13 26.70 3.59
C ASN A 313 11.93 26.60 4.55
N ASP A 314 10.69 26.59 4.05
CA ASP A 314 9.48 26.40 4.86
C ASP A 314 8.30 25.81 4.04
N LEU A 315 8.55 24.78 3.22
CA LEU A 315 7.44 24.15 2.47
C LEU A 315 6.53 23.34 3.39
N ILE A 316 5.52 24.02 3.93
CA ILE A 316 4.43 23.44 4.68
C ILE A 316 3.36 22.91 3.69
N LEU A 317 3.10 21.60 3.76
CA LEU A 317 2.16 20.90 2.88
C LEU A 317 0.82 20.61 3.55
N ASP A 318 -0.25 20.76 2.77
CA ASP A 318 -1.60 20.32 3.12
C ASP A 318 -2.09 19.33 2.06
N PHE A 319 -2.53 18.14 2.47
CA PHE A 319 -3.02 17.09 1.57
C PHE A 319 -4.13 16.26 2.19
N TYR A 320 -4.92 15.58 1.35
CA TYR A 320 -5.66 14.41 1.81
C TYR A 320 -4.74 13.20 1.79
N LEU A 321 -4.50 12.60 2.96
CA LEU A 321 -3.83 11.30 3.08
C LEU A 321 -4.84 10.23 2.71
N ILE A 322 -4.70 9.63 1.53
CA ILE A 322 -5.58 8.57 1.05
C ILE A 322 -4.90 7.22 1.26
N ILE A 323 -5.56 6.31 1.96
CA ILE A 323 -5.08 4.94 2.20
C ILE A 323 -6.08 3.98 1.56
N TYR A 324 -5.64 3.13 0.63
CA TYR A 324 -6.46 2.08 0.03
C TYR A 324 -5.98 0.71 0.50
N LYS A 325 -6.86 -0.03 1.16
CA LYS A 325 -6.57 -1.37 1.70
C LYS A 325 -7.85 -2.18 1.85
N ASP A 326 -7.79 -3.46 1.47
CA ASP A 326 -8.87 -4.44 1.64
C ASP A 326 -10.23 -3.96 1.08
N ASP A 327 -10.20 -3.30 -0.08
CA ASP A 327 -11.31 -2.60 -0.77
C ASP A 327 -11.93 -1.38 -0.02
N PHE A 328 -11.36 -0.99 1.12
CA PHE A 328 -11.70 0.25 1.82
C PHE A 328 -10.78 1.41 1.40
N VAL A 329 -11.34 2.61 1.34
CA VAL A 329 -10.57 3.86 1.25
C VAL A 329 -10.74 4.63 2.55
N TYR A 330 -9.65 4.84 3.27
CA TYR A 330 -9.56 5.75 4.40
C TYR A 330 -8.99 7.07 3.92
N VAL A 331 -9.49 8.18 4.46
CA VAL A 331 -9.01 9.52 4.10
C VAL A 331 -8.94 10.41 5.33
N ASP A 332 -7.76 10.94 5.60
CA ASP A 332 -7.54 12.00 6.58
C ASP A 332 -7.18 13.30 5.86
N TYR A 333 -7.57 14.46 6.39
CA TYR A 333 -6.99 15.74 5.97
C TYR A 333 -5.77 16.01 6.85
N VAL A 334 -4.60 16.13 6.23
CA VAL A 334 -3.34 16.43 6.88
C VAL A 334 -3.00 17.87 6.56
N SER A 335 -2.96 18.71 7.59
CA SER A 335 -2.50 20.09 7.48
C SER A 335 -1.14 20.26 8.14
N ASN A 336 -0.42 21.29 7.72
CA ASN A 336 0.85 21.70 8.30
C ASN A 336 1.97 20.63 8.26
N PHE A 337 1.96 19.75 7.26
CA PHE A 337 2.98 18.72 7.12
C PHE A 337 4.35 19.32 6.78
N ARG A 338 5.35 18.97 7.59
CA ARG A 338 6.76 19.31 7.46
C ARG A 338 7.53 18.04 7.10
N TYR A 339 8.36 18.13 6.06
CA TYR A 339 9.22 17.03 5.62
C TYR A 339 10.52 16.93 6.44
N TYR A 340 10.91 18.02 7.10
CA TYR A 340 11.97 18.03 8.11
C TYR A 340 11.39 18.30 9.50
N TYR A 341 11.86 17.53 10.48
CA TYR A 341 11.61 17.70 11.91
C TYR A 341 12.96 17.74 12.62
N ASN A 342 13.27 18.85 13.29
CA ASN A 342 14.57 19.12 13.91
C ASN A 342 15.74 18.75 12.97
N GLU A 343 15.77 19.41 11.80
CA GLU A 343 16.75 19.24 10.72
C GLU A 343 16.80 17.86 10.05
N THR A 344 16.05 16.87 10.55
CA THR A 344 16.05 15.50 10.03
C THR A 344 14.83 15.21 9.16
N ASN A 345 15.03 14.52 8.04
CA ASN A 345 13.95 14.09 7.15
C ASN A 345 12.98 13.14 7.90
N ILE A 346 11.67 13.40 7.78
CA ILE A 346 10.63 12.63 8.48
C ILE A 346 10.68 11.12 8.15
N PHE A 347 11.01 10.76 6.91
CA PHE A 347 11.17 9.37 6.49
C PHE A 347 12.55 8.78 6.84
N GLU A 348 13.50 9.59 7.31
CA GLU A 348 14.72 9.12 7.95
C GLU A 348 14.47 8.79 9.43
N ILE A 349 13.63 9.58 10.12
CA ILE A 349 13.09 9.26 11.45
C ILE A 349 12.34 7.92 11.40
N GLU A 350 11.47 7.71 10.39
CA GLU A 350 10.82 6.41 10.15
C GLU A 350 11.84 5.28 9.98
N ASN A 351 12.90 5.48 9.19
CA ASN A 351 13.95 4.47 8.99
C ASN A 351 14.71 4.13 10.29
N TYR A 352 14.89 5.08 11.21
CA TYR A 352 15.49 4.81 12.52
C TYR A 352 14.53 4.05 13.45
N LEU A 353 13.24 4.38 13.40
CA LEU A 353 12.21 3.64 14.15
C LEU A 353 12.08 2.21 13.62
N ASP A 354 11.97 1.99 12.31
CA ASP A 354 11.81 0.66 11.69
C ASP A 354 12.97 -0.28 12.03
N LYS A 355 14.21 0.23 12.14
CA LYS A 355 15.37 -0.54 12.63
C LYS A 355 15.21 -1.04 14.07
N MET A 356 14.55 -0.29 14.95
CA MET A 356 14.22 -0.75 16.32
C MET A 356 13.16 -1.86 16.33
N PHE A 357 12.44 -2.07 15.22
CA PHE A 357 11.48 -3.17 15.04
C PHE A 357 11.99 -4.22 14.04
N ASP A 358 13.31 -4.35 13.88
CA ASP A 358 13.96 -5.33 12.97
C ASP A 358 13.49 -5.22 11.49
N ASN A 359 13.10 -4.01 11.08
CA ASN A 359 12.57 -3.64 9.76
C ASN A 359 11.20 -4.28 9.43
N PHE A 360 10.36 -4.43 10.47
CA PHE A 360 8.99 -4.91 10.37
C PHE A 360 7.91 -3.85 10.64
N LEU A 361 8.23 -2.66 11.15
CA LEU A 361 7.22 -1.64 11.47
C LEU A 361 6.51 -1.14 10.22
N VAL A 362 7.26 -0.70 9.20
CA VAL A 362 6.69 -0.06 7.99
C VAL A 362 5.75 -1.01 7.24
N LYS A 363 6.10 -2.31 7.23
CA LYS A 363 5.30 -3.38 6.61
C LYS A 363 4.04 -3.74 7.40
N ASN A 364 3.90 -3.28 8.65
CA ASN A 364 2.87 -3.69 9.60
C ASN A 364 2.09 -2.53 10.23
N TYR A 365 2.12 -1.31 9.65
CA TYR A 365 1.26 -0.20 10.09
C TYR A 365 -0.23 -0.57 10.10
N PHE A 366 -0.70 -1.35 9.10
CA PHE A 366 -2.12 -1.66 8.93
C PHE A 366 -2.43 -3.16 8.98
N GLY A 367 -3.55 -3.52 9.61
CA GLY A 367 -4.06 -4.89 9.66
C GLY A 367 -3.41 -5.76 10.74
N SER A 368 -3.53 -7.07 10.59
CA SER A 368 -2.97 -8.07 11.51
C SER A 368 -1.50 -8.38 11.22
N ILE A 369 -0.74 -8.57 12.30
CA ILE A 369 0.70 -8.86 12.26
C ILE A 369 0.93 -10.37 12.28
N THR A 370 1.67 -10.89 11.31
CA THR A 370 1.95 -12.33 11.12
C THR A 370 3.36 -12.77 11.60
N ILE A 371 4.03 -11.92 12.38
CA ILE A 371 5.40 -12.12 12.88
C ILE A 371 5.42 -13.18 13.97
N LYS A 372 6.28 -14.21 13.82
CA LYS A 372 6.44 -15.32 14.79
C LYS A 372 6.90 -14.87 16.19
N ASN A 373 7.65 -13.78 16.28
CA ASN A 373 8.09 -13.22 17.56
C ASN A 373 6.95 -12.40 18.19
N ASN A 374 6.24 -13.03 19.13
CA ASN A 374 5.12 -12.44 19.86
C ASN A 374 5.45 -11.11 20.56
N LEU A 375 6.69 -10.94 21.05
CA LEU A 375 7.10 -9.73 21.76
C LEU A 375 7.35 -8.58 20.77
N LEU A 376 7.99 -8.86 19.62
CA LEU A 376 8.12 -7.89 18.54
C LEU A 376 6.76 -7.48 17.98
N ALA A 377 5.86 -8.44 17.75
CA ALA A 377 4.50 -8.15 17.30
C ALA A 377 3.73 -7.27 18.30
N LYS A 378 3.82 -7.57 19.62
CA LYS A 378 3.24 -6.75 20.68
C LYS A 378 3.80 -5.32 20.68
N ASN A 379 5.11 -5.15 20.50
CA ASN A 379 5.74 -3.83 20.45
C ASN A 379 5.25 -3.03 19.23
N ILE A 380 5.13 -3.66 18.05
CA ILE A 380 4.60 -2.97 16.86
C ILE A 380 3.14 -2.55 17.09
N TYR A 381 2.27 -3.43 17.61
CA TYR A 381 0.88 -3.05 17.94
C TYR A 381 0.81 -1.87 18.92
N LYS A 382 1.72 -1.81 19.90
CA LYS A 382 1.77 -0.76 20.93
C LYS A 382 2.14 0.62 20.39
N TYR A 383 2.98 0.69 19.34
CA TYR A 383 3.59 1.96 18.89
C TYR A 383 3.24 2.41 17.48
N ARG A 384 2.77 1.49 16.60
CA ARG A 384 2.60 1.79 15.16
C ARG A 384 1.64 2.95 14.87
N GLU A 385 0.61 3.17 15.68
CA GLU A 385 -0.36 4.24 15.48
C GLU A 385 0.25 5.61 15.77
N ASN A 386 0.86 5.80 16.96
CA ASN A 386 1.59 7.01 17.30
C ASN A 386 2.68 7.35 16.28
N ILE A 387 3.43 6.35 15.81
CA ILE A 387 4.46 6.56 14.79
C ILE A 387 3.83 6.95 13.45
N PHE A 388 2.77 6.26 13.01
CA PHE A 388 2.06 6.61 11.77
C PHE A 388 1.47 8.03 11.83
N ASP A 389 0.92 8.42 12.97
CA ASP A 389 0.37 9.75 13.23
C ASP A 389 1.44 10.85 13.10
N PHE A 390 2.65 10.59 13.60
CA PHE A 390 3.80 11.50 13.49
C PHE A 390 4.31 11.59 12.04
N ILE A 391 4.52 10.44 11.40
CA ILE A 391 5.19 10.35 10.09
C ILE A 391 4.27 10.75 8.92
N TYR A 392 2.98 10.39 8.95
CA TYR A 392 2.06 10.55 7.82
C TYR A 392 0.93 11.56 8.06
N ARG A 393 0.58 11.86 9.33
CA ARG A 393 -0.54 12.76 9.68
C ARG A 393 -0.11 14.08 10.36
N ALA A 394 1.19 14.37 10.39
CA ALA A 394 1.76 15.60 10.96
C ALA A 394 1.39 15.87 12.44
N ARG A 395 1.05 14.83 13.22
CA ARG A 395 0.80 14.95 14.66
C ARG A 395 2.12 14.88 15.43
N TYR A 396 2.88 15.96 15.39
CA TYR A 396 4.25 15.99 15.94
C TYR A 396 4.33 15.85 17.47
N ASP A 397 3.20 15.83 18.16
CA ASP A 397 3.02 15.57 19.58
C ASP A 397 2.79 14.08 19.92
N SER A 398 2.51 13.21 18.93
CA SER A 398 2.24 11.78 19.17
C SER A 398 3.49 10.97 19.55
N LEU A 399 4.69 11.51 19.27
CA LEU A 399 5.98 10.99 19.71
C LEU A 399 6.70 12.04 20.55
N SER A 400 7.15 11.63 21.74
CA SER A 400 8.04 12.42 22.60
C SER A 400 9.36 11.69 22.83
N LYS A 401 10.34 12.38 23.41
CA LYS A 401 11.59 11.77 23.92
C LYS A 401 11.30 10.56 24.82
N GLU A 402 10.30 10.64 25.68
CA GLU A 402 9.88 9.52 26.54
C GLU A 402 9.29 8.36 25.71
N THR A 403 8.54 8.65 24.64
CA THR A 403 8.06 7.61 23.70
C THR A 403 9.24 6.91 23.02
N ILE A 404 10.26 7.64 22.58
CA ILE A 404 11.49 7.08 21.98
C ILE A 404 12.25 6.20 22.98
N ASP A 405 12.47 6.67 24.22
CA ASP A 405 13.07 5.87 25.30
C ASP A 405 12.26 4.57 25.51
N ASN A 406 10.93 4.67 25.57
CA ASN A 406 10.04 3.53 25.77
C ASN A 406 10.09 2.52 24.61
N ILE A 407 10.12 2.97 23.35
CA ILE A 407 10.30 2.12 22.17
C ILE A 407 11.63 1.39 22.24
N PHE A 408 12.72 2.12 22.53
CA PHE A 408 14.05 1.53 22.64
C PHE A 408 14.12 0.48 23.75
N TYR A 409 13.53 0.73 24.93
CA TYR A 409 13.45 -0.26 26.02
C TYR A 409 12.75 -1.55 25.61
N ASP A 410 11.54 -1.45 25.06
CA ASP A 410 10.74 -2.62 24.69
C ASP A 410 11.41 -3.43 23.57
N SER A 411 12.08 -2.75 22.63
CA SER A 411 12.89 -3.39 21.58
C SER A 411 14.15 -4.05 22.12
N LEU A 412 14.91 -3.39 22.99
CA LEU A 412 16.10 -3.95 23.62
C LEU A 412 15.74 -5.18 24.46
N VAL A 413 14.66 -5.15 25.24
CA VAL A 413 14.15 -6.33 25.98
C VAL A 413 13.76 -7.46 25.03
N CYS A 414 13.23 -7.16 23.84
CA CYS A 414 12.94 -8.18 22.82
C CYS A 414 14.21 -8.87 22.31
N TYR A 415 15.28 -8.11 22.04
CA TYR A 415 16.54 -8.66 21.53
C TYR A 415 17.36 -9.37 22.62
N LEU A 416 17.40 -8.82 23.84
CA LEU A 416 18.06 -9.45 25.00
C LEU A 416 17.48 -10.83 25.30
N LYS A 417 16.14 -10.98 25.26
CA LYS A 417 15.47 -12.28 25.42
C LYS A 417 15.73 -13.27 24.27
N GLY A 418 16.33 -12.82 23.16
CA GLY A 418 16.78 -13.68 22.07
C GLY A 418 18.16 -14.30 22.29
N LEU A 419 18.95 -13.83 23.26
CA LEU A 419 20.36 -14.22 23.43
C LEU A 419 20.59 -15.67 23.93
N TYR A 420 19.51 -16.42 24.20
CA TYR A 420 19.57 -17.86 24.50
C TYR A 420 19.70 -18.73 23.25
N SER A 421 19.28 -18.26 22.08
CA SER A 421 19.55 -18.96 20.82
C SER A 421 20.90 -18.51 20.25
N GLU A 422 21.70 -19.48 19.78
CA GLU A 422 23.12 -19.29 19.38
C GLU A 422 23.30 -18.52 18.05
N GLU A 423 22.62 -17.38 17.86
CA GLU A 423 22.74 -16.55 16.67
C GLU A 423 23.47 -15.23 16.93
N LYS A 424 24.60 -15.03 16.22
CA LYS A 424 25.29 -13.73 16.06
C LYS A 424 24.36 -12.60 15.58
N ASN A 425 23.21 -12.95 15.03
CA ASN A 425 22.14 -12.09 14.56
C ASN A 425 21.61 -11.12 15.64
N PHE A 426 21.46 -11.57 16.90
CA PHE A 426 20.88 -10.73 17.95
C PHE A 426 21.79 -9.59 18.41
N LEU A 427 23.12 -9.79 18.44
CA LEU A 427 24.07 -8.72 18.72
C LEU A 427 23.96 -7.59 17.69
N LYS A 428 23.89 -7.95 16.41
CA LYS A 428 23.72 -6.99 15.32
C LYS A 428 22.38 -6.23 15.37
N LYS A 429 21.35 -6.80 16.00
CA LYS A 429 20.06 -6.11 16.25
C LYS A 429 20.18 -5.13 17.42
N ILE A 430 20.88 -5.50 18.49
CA ILE A 430 21.16 -4.63 19.63
C ILE A 430 22.01 -3.42 19.18
N GLU A 431 23.09 -3.64 18.43
CA GLU A 431 23.94 -2.59 17.85
C GLU A 431 23.11 -1.58 17.03
N LYS A 432 22.33 -2.06 16.05
CA LYS A 432 21.44 -1.22 15.23
C LYS A 432 20.40 -0.45 16.05
N ALA A 433 19.88 -1.05 17.12
CA ALA A 433 18.91 -0.41 18.00
C ALA A 433 19.56 0.74 18.77
N PHE A 434 20.78 0.56 19.31
CA PHE A 434 21.55 1.63 19.94
C PHE A 434 21.92 2.74 18.95
N GLU A 435 22.41 2.42 17.75
CA GLU A 435 22.72 3.42 16.70
C GLU A 435 21.50 4.27 16.34
N SER A 436 20.34 3.63 16.19
CA SER A 436 19.09 4.31 15.84
C SER A 436 18.56 5.12 17.02
N TYR A 437 18.68 4.61 18.25
CA TYR A 437 18.30 5.32 19.47
C TYR A 437 19.15 6.57 19.69
N LYS A 438 20.46 6.50 19.50
CA LYS A 438 21.37 7.66 19.63
C LYS A 438 20.93 8.84 18.76
N LYS A 439 20.58 8.55 17.50
CA LYS A 439 20.09 9.55 16.56
C LYS A 439 18.71 10.09 16.94
N LEU A 440 17.75 9.21 17.21
CA LEU A 440 16.39 9.62 17.61
C LEU A 440 16.40 10.41 18.93
N ASN A 441 17.19 9.98 19.92
CA ASN A 441 17.32 10.68 21.20
C ASN A 441 17.77 12.13 20.98
N LYS A 442 18.81 12.38 20.16
CA LYS A 442 19.22 13.74 19.79
C LYS A 442 18.11 14.53 19.07
N ILE A 443 17.45 13.92 18.07
CA ILE A 443 16.36 14.55 17.31
C ILE A 443 15.21 15.00 18.22
N PHE A 444 14.88 14.22 19.25
CA PHE A 444 13.83 14.52 20.23
C PHE A 444 14.36 15.27 21.47
N GLY A 445 15.53 15.92 21.40
CA GLY A 445 16.03 16.82 22.45
C GLY A 445 16.69 16.14 23.66
N GLY A 446 17.17 14.90 23.50
CA GLY A 446 17.93 14.16 24.49
C GLY A 446 19.45 14.29 24.34
N ASP A 447 20.17 14.05 25.43
CA ASP A 447 21.61 14.29 25.61
C ASP A 447 22.47 13.01 25.61
N PHE A 448 21.92 11.89 25.12
CA PHE A 448 22.53 10.57 25.30
C PHE A 448 23.92 10.44 24.65
N MET A 449 24.12 10.97 23.44
CA MET A 449 25.42 10.87 22.75
C MET A 449 26.51 11.71 23.43
N GLU A 450 26.18 12.91 23.89
CA GLU A 450 27.12 13.80 24.60
C GLU A 450 27.61 13.18 25.90
N LYS A 451 26.75 12.38 26.55
CA LYS A 451 27.14 11.57 27.69
C LYS A 451 28.06 10.42 27.29
N THR A 452 27.79 9.67 26.22
CA THR A 452 28.69 8.59 25.78
C THR A 452 30.11 9.06 25.55
N GLU A 453 30.29 10.16 24.81
CA GLU A 453 31.62 10.67 24.44
C GLU A 453 32.46 11.05 25.67
N LYS A 454 31.84 11.62 26.71
CA LYS A 454 32.49 11.98 27.98
C LYS A 454 32.99 10.80 28.82
N VAL A 455 32.55 9.56 28.56
CA VAL A 455 32.97 8.35 29.32
C VAL A 455 33.95 7.47 28.53
N GLU A 456 34.23 7.81 27.27
CA GLU A 456 35.21 7.09 26.45
C GLU A 456 36.62 7.70 26.48
N THR A 457 36.81 8.80 27.21
CA THR A 457 38.13 9.35 27.57
C THR A 457 38.77 8.54 28.71
N GLU A 458 40.06 8.22 28.59
CA GLU A 458 40.77 7.36 29.55
C GLU A 458 41.05 8.06 30.90
N ASP A 459 40.93 9.40 30.90
CA ASP A 459 41.22 10.32 32.00
C ASP A 459 40.07 10.51 33.01
N LEU A 460 39.05 9.63 33.03
CA LEU A 460 37.94 9.78 33.97
C LEU A 460 38.41 9.64 35.44
N GLU A 461 38.50 10.76 36.17
CA GLU A 461 38.96 10.82 37.58
C GLU A 461 37.85 10.55 38.61
N LYS A 462 36.59 10.80 38.24
CA LYS A 462 35.41 10.67 39.12
C LYS A 462 34.17 10.37 38.29
N ILE A 463 33.16 9.78 38.93
CA ILE A 463 31.82 9.62 38.37
C ILE A 463 30.96 10.81 38.83
N GLU A 464 30.33 11.49 37.88
CA GLU A 464 29.52 12.69 38.07
C GLU A 464 28.01 12.41 38.03
N ASP A 465 27.56 11.44 37.23
CA ASP A 465 26.15 11.14 36.98
C ASP A 465 25.81 9.64 36.92
N SER A 466 24.51 9.31 36.78
CA SER A 466 24.08 7.91 36.66
C SER A 466 24.49 7.28 35.33
N TYR A 467 24.68 8.06 34.26
CA TYR A 467 25.13 7.54 32.97
C TYR A 467 26.52 6.91 33.12
N GLN A 468 27.49 7.68 33.61
CA GLN A 468 28.85 7.22 33.87
C GLN A 468 28.87 6.00 34.78
N TYR A 469 28.07 6.02 35.87
CA TYR A 469 27.96 4.90 36.78
C TYR A 469 27.51 3.62 36.07
N TYR A 470 26.33 3.61 35.47
CA TYR A 470 25.76 2.38 34.89
C TYR A 470 26.53 1.92 33.65
N TYR A 471 27.04 2.83 32.82
CA TYR A 471 27.89 2.48 31.67
C TYR A 471 29.19 1.79 32.11
N LEU A 472 29.90 2.32 33.11
CA LEU A 472 31.09 1.65 33.67
C LEU A 472 30.72 0.31 34.33
N LEU A 473 29.58 0.24 35.02
CA LEU A 473 29.06 -0.97 35.65
C LEU A 473 28.78 -2.09 34.63
N GLY A 474 28.26 -1.74 33.44
CA GLY A 474 28.06 -2.66 32.31
C GLY A 474 29.39 -3.12 31.70
N LYS A 475 30.33 -2.20 31.48
CA LYS A 475 31.70 -2.48 31.02
C LYS A 475 32.42 -3.46 31.97
N LEU A 476 32.38 -3.18 33.28
CA LEU A 476 32.92 -4.05 34.34
C LEU A 476 32.27 -5.44 34.32
N THR A 477 30.94 -5.50 34.17
CA THR A 477 30.22 -6.78 34.08
C THR A 477 30.71 -7.63 32.91
N ARG A 478 30.90 -7.03 31.72
CA ARG A 478 31.47 -7.75 30.56
C ARG A 478 32.89 -8.22 30.80
N PHE A 479 33.73 -7.39 31.41
CA PHE A 479 35.10 -7.78 31.78
C PHE A 479 35.11 -9.01 32.70
N LEU A 480 34.33 -8.97 33.80
CA LEU A 480 34.23 -10.09 34.75
C LEU A 480 33.71 -11.37 34.09
N LEU A 481 32.65 -11.28 33.28
CA LEU A 481 32.11 -12.44 32.55
C LEU A 481 33.09 -12.99 31.51
N SER A 482 33.96 -12.14 30.93
CA SER A 482 34.99 -12.59 29.99
C SER A 482 36.04 -13.51 30.63
N GLN A 483 36.22 -13.46 31.95
CA GLN A 483 37.14 -14.31 32.71
C GLN A 483 36.64 -15.75 32.91
N SER A 484 35.39 -16.05 32.57
CA SER A 484 34.86 -17.42 32.60
C SER A 484 35.72 -18.39 31.77
N LYS A 485 35.83 -19.65 32.21
CA LYS A 485 36.55 -20.72 31.46
C LYS A 485 35.61 -21.69 30.72
N ILE A 486 34.31 -21.40 30.68
CA ILE A 486 33.31 -22.18 29.94
C ILE A 486 33.64 -22.11 28.43
N SER A 487 33.60 -23.25 27.74
CA SER A 487 33.92 -23.37 26.31
C SER A 487 32.96 -22.56 25.43
N ASN A 488 31.65 -22.68 25.65
CA ASN A 488 30.63 -21.91 24.93
C ASN A 488 30.21 -20.69 25.76
N LYS A 489 30.94 -19.57 25.62
CA LYS A 489 30.54 -18.27 26.19
C LYS A 489 29.41 -17.66 25.36
N THR A 490 28.16 -17.83 25.81
CA THR A 490 27.00 -17.14 25.25
C THR A 490 26.67 -15.87 26.05
N HIS A 491 25.92 -14.94 25.45
CA HIS A 491 25.47 -13.73 26.13
C HIS A 491 24.32 -13.98 27.14
N ALA A 492 23.81 -15.20 27.26
CA ALA A 492 22.89 -15.58 28.35
C ALA A 492 23.48 -15.30 29.75
N LEU A 493 24.81 -15.19 29.87
CA LEU A 493 25.49 -14.77 31.11
C LEU A 493 25.09 -13.35 31.60
N VAL A 494 24.45 -12.52 30.77
CA VAL A 494 23.89 -11.20 31.15
C VAL A 494 22.38 -11.25 31.41
N GLU A 495 21.79 -12.43 31.66
CA GLU A 495 20.40 -12.59 32.11
C GLU A 495 20.11 -12.07 33.54
N PRO A 496 21.06 -12.15 34.49
CA PRO A 496 21.10 -11.20 35.60
C PRO A 496 21.10 -9.75 35.07
N PHE A 497 20.88 -8.73 35.89
CA PHE A 497 20.80 -7.33 35.43
C PHE A 497 19.55 -6.98 34.59
N ILE A 498 19.11 -7.78 33.60
CA ILE A 498 17.92 -7.48 32.75
C ILE A 498 16.71 -7.11 33.61
N ASN A 499 16.34 -7.99 34.54
CA ASN A 499 15.20 -7.82 35.42
C ASN A 499 15.56 -7.19 36.77
N VAL A 500 16.78 -6.67 36.95
CA VAL A 500 17.18 -5.97 38.19
C VAL A 500 16.57 -4.58 38.19
N ASN A 501 15.91 -4.23 39.29
CA ASN A 501 15.25 -2.94 39.47
C ASN A 501 15.82 -2.13 40.65
N SER A 502 16.93 -2.56 41.27
CA SER A 502 17.61 -1.86 42.36
C SER A 502 19.12 -1.76 42.13
N SER A 503 19.67 -0.57 42.37
CA SER A 503 21.08 -0.22 42.18
C SER A 503 21.99 -1.07 43.07
N LYS A 504 21.55 -1.33 44.31
CA LYS A 504 22.21 -2.21 45.28
C LYS A 504 22.28 -3.65 44.76
N VAL A 505 21.15 -4.20 44.32
CA VAL A 505 21.07 -5.58 43.77
C VAL A 505 21.91 -5.73 42.50
N MET A 506 22.07 -4.65 41.71
CA MET A 506 22.92 -4.64 40.52
C MET A 506 24.41 -4.75 40.90
N LEU A 507 24.85 -4.00 41.92
CA LEU A 507 26.22 -4.07 42.45
C LEU A 507 26.50 -5.39 43.18
N GLU A 508 25.56 -5.92 43.96
CA GLU A 508 25.68 -7.21 44.66
C GLU A 508 25.97 -8.35 43.67
N ARG A 509 25.22 -8.42 42.56
CA ARG A 509 25.46 -9.40 41.48
C ARG A 509 26.82 -9.24 40.80
N ILE A 510 27.37 -8.04 40.74
CA ILE A 510 28.73 -7.79 40.23
C ILE A 510 29.79 -8.21 41.24
N TYR A 511 29.53 -8.04 42.53
CA TYR A 511 30.39 -8.53 43.60
C TYR A 511 30.41 -10.07 43.66
N GLU A 512 29.28 -10.73 43.37
CA GLU A 512 29.21 -12.20 43.15
C GLU A 512 30.08 -12.63 41.96
N LEU A 513 29.97 -11.95 40.82
CA LEU A 513 30.83 -12.21 39.64
C LEU A 513 32.31 -11.98 39.93
N PHE A 514 32.67 -10.90 40.63
CA PHE A 514 34.04 -10.64 41.06
C PHE A 514 34.54 -11.74 42.00
N THR A 515 33.76 -12.09 43.03
CA THR A 515 34.11 -13.17 43.97
C THR A 515 34.36 -14.50 43.26
N LYS A 516 33.56 -14.80 42.23
CA LYS A 516 33.70 -15.98 41.38
C LYS A 516 34.95 -15.96 40.50
N TYR A 517 35.32 -14.81 39.92
CA TYR A 517 36.36 -14.72 38.89
C TYR A 517 37.67 -14.02 39.31
N LYS A 518 37.77 -13.46 40.52
CA LYS A 518 38.96 -12.75 41.04
C LYS A 518 40.29 -13.51 40.89
N HIS A 519 40.24 -14.84 40.95
CA HIS A 519 41.40 -15.73 40.77
C HIS A 519 42.00 -15.72 39.34
N ALA A 520 41.33 -15.11 38.37
CA ALA A 520 41.77 -14.98 36.98
C ALA A 520 42.14 -13.55 36.58
N ILE A 521 42.03 -12.58 37.51
CA ILE A 521 42.34 -11.17 37.27
C ILE A 521 43.76 -10.91 37.77
N ASN A 522 44.58 -10.22 36.96
CA ASN A 522 45.93 -9.80 37.39
C ASN A 522 45.80 -8.75 38.51
N PHE A 523 46.60 -8.92 39.57
CA PHE A 523 46.66 -8.01 40.73
C PHE A 523 47.10 -6.58 40.36
N TYR A 524 47.82 -6.41 39.25
CA TYR A 524 48.28 -5.11 38.74
C TYR A 524 47.45 -4.64 37.53
N ASN A 525 46.15 -4.90 37.52
CA ASN A 525 45.27 -4.40 36.45
C ASN A 525 44.72 -3.02 36.82
N GLU A 526 45.59 -2.01 36.73
CA GLU A 526 45.31 -0.62 37.11
C GLU A 526 43.99 -0.08 36.55
N LYS A 527 43.62 -0.47 35.32
CA LYS A 527 42.38 -0.04 34.66
C LYS A 527 41.13 -0.71 35.24
N PHE A 528 41.23 -1.99 35.62
CA PHE A 528 40.17 -2.66 36.40
C PHE A 528 40.04 -2.02 37.78
N ASP A 529 41.16 -1.82 38.49
CA ASP A 529 41.17 -1.27 39.85
C ASP A 529 40.63 0.17 39.89
N LYS A 530 41.05 1.03 38.95
CA LYS A 530 40.51 2.38 38.74
C LYS A 530 39.00 2.35 38.54
N ILE A 531 38.49 1.57 37.58
CA ILE A 531 37.06 1.53 37.26
C ILE A 531 36.23 0.94 38.42
N PHE A 532 36.73 -0.11 39.09
CA PHE A 532 36.01 -0.72 40.21
C PHE A 532 35.99 0.20 41.44
N GLY A 533 37.10 0.87 41.74
CA GLY A 533 37.18 1.89 42.79
C GLY A 533 36.24 3.09 42.53
N LEU A 534 36.19 3.59 41.30
CA LEU A 534 35.26 4.66 40.89
C LEU A 534 33.79 4.28 41.12
N ILE A 535 33.40 3.07 40.72
CA ILE A 535 32.05 2.52 40.93
C ILE A 535 31.69 2.44 42.42
N LEU A 536 32.60 1.89 43.25
CA LEU A 536 32.37 1.76 44.70
C LEU A 536 32.29 3.13 45.38
N ASN A 537 33.16 4.07 45.03
CA ASN A 537 33.14 5.44 45.56
C ASN A 537 31.82 6.16 45.21
N TYR A 538 31.33 6.03 43.98
CA TYR A 538 30.06 6.64 43.59
C TYR A 538 28.86 5.98 44.26
N PHE A 539 28.85 4.65 44.39
CA PHE A 539 27.79 3.93 45.11
C PHE A 539 27.71 4.38 46.58
N ASN A 540 28.85 4.45 47.26
CA ASN A 540 28.94 4.87 48.67
C ASN A 540 28.64 6.37 48.88
N SER A 541 28.64 7.20 47.81
CA SER A 541 28.29 8.62 47.91
C SER A 541 26.81 8.90 48.16
N GLY A 542 25.95 7.88 48.09
CA GLY A 542 24.50 8.01 48.30
C GLY A 542 23.74 8.72 47.18
N LYS A 543 24.41 9.12 46.09
CA LYS A 543 23.82 9.85 44.96
C LYS A 543 22.94 9.02 44.02
N LEU A 544 22.92 7.69 44.17
CA LEU A 544 22.14 6.80 43.31
C LEU A 544 20.68 6.69 43.77
N PRO A 545 19.70 6.63 42.85
CA PRO A 545 18.35 6.27 43.20
C PRO A 545 18.30 4.81 43.70
N GLU A 546 17.38 4.51 44.62
CA GLU A 546 17.16 3.15 45.12
C GLU A 546 16.69 2.19 44.01
N LYS A 547 15.88 2.72 43.08
CA LYS A 547 15.34 2.01 41.91
C LYS A 547 16.09 2.38 40.64
N VAL A 548 16.45 1.37 39.85
CA VAL A 548 17.07 1.52 38.52
C VAL A 548 15.99 1.94 37.52
N SER A 549 16.15 3.09 36.86
CA SER A 549 15.23 3.55 35.82
C SER A 549 15.41 2.78 34.50
N LYS A 550 14.53 3.02 33.51
CA LYS A 550 14.73 2.48 32.14
C LYS A 550 16.02 3.00 31.51
N ASN A 551 16.32 4.28 31.72
CA ASN A 551 17.49 4.94 31.15
C ASN A 551 18.79 4.39 31.75
N ASP A 552 18.80 4.15 33.07
CA ASP A 552 19.92 3.49 33.76
C ASP A 552 20.22 2.09 33.19
N LYS A 553 19.18 1.34 32.79
CA LYS A 553 19.35 0.06 32.09
C LYS A 553 19.94 0.24 30.68
N PHE A 554 19.60 1.30 29.96
CA PHE A 554 20.25 1.60 28.65
C PHE A 554 21.74 1.80 28.83
N TYR A 555 22.14 2.63 29.79
CA TYR A 555 23.54 2.96 30.06
C TYR A 555 24.32 1.68 30.40
N PHE A 556 23.75 0.82 31.26
CA PHE A 556 24.32 -0.50 31.58
C PHE A 556 24.51 -1.38 30.34
N PHE A 557 23.46 -1.54 29.51
CA PHE A 557 23.57 -2.39 28.33
C PHE A 557 24.48 -1.79 27.26
N GLU A 558 24.56 -0.47 27.13
CA GLU A 558 25.52 0.16 26.23
C GLU A 558 26.96 -0.12 26.65
N GLY A 559 27.28 0.10 27.92
CA GLY A 559 28.58 -0.24 28.48
C GLY A 559 28.91 -1.73 28.30
N TYR A 560 27.94 -2.60 28.55
CA TYR A 560 28.08 -4.04 28.33
C TYR A 560 28.30 -4.40 26.85
N PHE A 561 27.60 -3.79 25.89
CA PHE A 561 27.77 -4.14 24.47
C PHE A 561 28.93 -3.41 23.77
N SER A 562 29.47 -2.35 24.37
CA SER A 562 30.59 -1.56 23.84
C SER A 562 31.79 -2.40 23.38
N SER A 563 32.44 -1.96 22.30
CA SER A 563 33.45 -2.72 21.56
C SER A 563 34.86 -2.64 22.18
N ARG A 564 35.18 -1.54 22.88
CA ARG A 564 36.44 -1.36 23.60
C ARG A 564 36.44 -2.21 24.87
N LYS A 565 37.35 -3.20 24.94
CA LYS A 565 37.57 -3.99 26.15
C LYS A 565 38.11 -3.10 27.28
N LEU A 566 37.73 -3.44 28.51
CA LEU A 566 38.43 -3.04 29.73
C LEU A 566 39.85 -3.60 29.67
#